data_AF-A0A9D4QIH4-F1
#
_entry.id   AF-A0A9D4QIH4-F1
#
_cell.length_a   1.000
_cell.length_b   1.000
_cell.length_c   1.000
_cell.angle_alpha   90.00
_cell.angle_beta   90.00
_cell.angle_gamma   90.00
#
_symmetry.space_group_name_H-M   'P 1'
#
loop_
_entity.id
_entity.type
_entity.pdbx_description
1 polymer ?
#
loop_
_entity_poly.entity_id
_entity_poly.type
_entity_poly.pdbx_seq_one_letter_code
_entity_poly.pdbx_strand_id
1 'polypeptide(L)'
;MQKGHEQQNSQLTAAQEEVARLSATVRQQEVELKELRALNRDLQRKLIDSLDSRQANSSQALPPALPAALSPPHIAEPLPQKLEVPDTADIGNGLRITTSAWQRIQTNPKDSLFVKDLMTAVWSPTELLGRSLQGKHCPRFPDRPRKEPLSPWKVSAIRECYKQRLEKKGLVPEMMPGALKQMNRFMVEKLSDIERMTKRATKELP
;
A
#
# COMPACT_ATOMS: atom_id res chain seq x y z
N MET A 1 12.45 -57.12 12.70
CA MET A 1 12.02 -56.19 11.63
C MET A 1 10.56 -55.72 11.76
N GLN A 2 9.70 -56.34 12.57
CA GLN A 2 8.27 -55.96 12.68
C GLN A 2 7.99 -54.57 13.28
N LYS A 3 8.73 -54.13 14.31
CA LYS A 3 8.48 -52.84 14.99
C LYS A 3 8.65 -51.61 14.09
N GLY A 4 9.53 -51.66 13.09
CA GLY A 4 9.75 -50.57 12.15
C GLY A 4 8.56 -50.37 11.20
N HIS A 5 7.92 -51.46 10.77
CA HIS A 5 6.75 -51.41 9.90
C HIS A 5 5.51 -50.88 10.63
N GLU A 6 5.29 -51.25 11.88
CA GLU A 6 4.18 -50.69 12.69
C GLU A 6 4.34 -49.18 12.93
N GLN A 7 5.55 -48.73 13.26
CA GLN A 7 5.81 -47.31 13.48
C GLN A 7 5.67 -46.49 12.19
N GLN A 8 6.09 -47.05 11.05
CA GLN A 8 5.92 -46.42 9.75
C GLN A 8 4.43 -46.35 9.35
N ASN A 9 3.64 -47.39 9.66
CA ASN A 9 2.20 -47.41 9.38
C ASN A 9 1.41 -46.45 10.29
N SER A 10 1.82 -46.30 11.56
CA SER A 10 1.25 -45.32 12.48
C SER A 10 1.57 -43.87 12.07
N GLN A 11 2.78 -43.61 11.56
CA GLN A 11 3.12 -42.30 11.01
C GLN A 11 2.36 -41.99 9.72
N LEU A 12 2.19 -43.00 8.85
CA LEU A 12 1.45 -42.84 7.60
C LEU A 12 -0.03 -42.50 7.84
N THR A 13 -0.65 -43.15 8.82
CA THR A 13 -2.06 -42.88 9.21
C THR A 13 -2.21 -41.48 9.83
N ALA A 14 -1.32 -41.08 10.74
CA ALA A 14 -1.33 -39.73 11.30
C ALA A 14 -1.14 -38.64 10.22
N ALA A 15 -0.24 -38.87 9.25
CA ALA A 15 -0.03 -37.96 8.14
C ALA A 15 -1.27 -37.89 7.22
N GLN A 16 -1.96 -39.01 6.98
CA GLN A 16 -3.19 -39.05 6.20
C GLN A 16 -4.34 -38.28 6.88
N GLU A 17 -4.48 -38.40 8.20
CA GLU A 17 -5.47 -37.63 8.97
C GLU A 17 -5.17 -36.13 8.93
N GLU A 18 -3.89 -35.74 9.03
CA GLU A 18 -3.50 -34.34 8.93
C GLU A 18 -3.76 -33.78 7.52
N VAL A 19 -3.44 -34.53 6.47
CA VAL A 19 -3.77 -34.15 5.08
C VAL A 19 -5.28 -34.03 4.90
N ALA A 20 -6.07 -34.95 5.45
CA ALA A 20 -7.53 -34.88 5.39
C ALA A 20 -8.04 -33.61 6.09
N ARG A 21 -7.55 -33.30 7.29
CA ARG A 21 -7.90 -32.08 8.02
C ARG A 21 -7.53 -30.81 7.26
N LEU A 22 -6.29 -30.74 6.77
CA LEU A 22 -5.82 -29.58 5.99
C LEU A 22 -6.63 -29.42 4.70
N SER A 23 -6.96 -30.51 4.00
CA SER A 23 -7.78 -30.46 2.80
C SER A 23 -9.21 -29.96 3.08
N ALA A 24 -9.79 -30.30 4.22
CA ALA A 24 -11.09 -29.78 4.65
C ALA A 24 -11.02 -28.27 4.92
N THR A 25 -9.98 -27.80 5.61
CA THR A 25 -9.77 -26.37 5.85
C THR A 25 -9.59 -25.60 4.54
N VAL A 26 -8.80 -26.12 3.60
CA VAL A 26 -8.60 -25.48 2.29
C VAL A 26 -9.93 -25.35 1.54
N ARG A 27 -10.75 -26.42 1.51
CA ARG A 27 -12.08 -26.37 0.88
C ARG A 27 -12.98 -25.31 1.53
N GLN A 28 -12.97 -25.22 2.86
CA GLN A 28 -13.74 -24.19 3.57
C GLN A 28 -13.27 -22.78 3.18
N GLN A 29 -11.95 -22.54 3.16
CA GLN A 29 -11.38 -21.26 2.76
C GLN A 29 -11.69 -20.91 1.30
N GLU A 30 -11.72 -21.89 0.40
CA GLU A 30 -12.11 -21.67 -1.01
C GLU A 30 -13.57 -21.21 -1.14
N VAL A 31 -14.47 -21.78 -0.34
CA VAL A 31 -15.88 -21.35 -0.29
C VAL A 31 -15.99 -19.92 0.21
N GLU A 32 -15.35 -19.61 1.35
CA GLU A 32 -15.36 -18.25 1.92
C GLU A 32 -14.76 -17.22 0.94
N LEU A 33 -13.66 -17.56 0.25
CA LEU A 33 -13.06 -16.69 -0.76
C LEU A 33 -13.99 -16.47 -1.96
N LYS A 34 -14.76 -17.49 -2.37
CA LYS A 34 -15.73 -17.37 -3.45
C LYS A 34 -16.87 -16.44 -3.06
N GLU A 35 -17.37 -16.54 -1.84
CA GLU A 35 -18.41 -15.64 -1.30
C GLU A 35 -17.91 -14.20 -1.20
N LEU A 36 -16.71 -13.99 -0.65
CA LEU A 36 -16.11 -12.65 -0.57
C LEU A 36 -15.93 -12.03 -1.96
N ARG A 37 -15.51 -12.82 -2.96
CA ARG A 37 -15.40 -12.37 -4.35
C ARG A 37 -16.76 -12.05 -4.97
N ALA A 38 -17.80 -12.80 -4.64
CA ALA A 38 -19.17 -12.50 -5.09
C ALA A 38 -19.67 -11.19 -4.49
N LEU A 39 -19.55 -11.04 -3.16
CA LEU A 39 -19.95 -9.84 -2.44
C LEU A 39 -19.21 -8.60 -2.95
N ASN A 40 -17.90 -8.71 -3.18
CA ASN A 40 -17.11 -7.59 -3.69
C ASN A 40 -17.59 -7.15 -5.09
N ARG A 41 -17.91 -8.12 -5.97
CA ARG A 41 -18.47 -7.85 -7.29
C ARG A 41 -19.81 -7.15 -7.22
N ASP A 42 -20.70 -7.56 -6.32
CA ASP A 42 -22.01 -6.95 -6.14
C ASP A 42 -21.92 -5.53 -5.57
N LEU A 43 -21.02 -5.30 -4.61
CA LEU A 43 -20.74 -3.97 -4.09
C LEU A 43 -20.19 -3.03 -5.17
N GLN A 44 -19.28 -3.51 -6.01
CA GLN A 44 -18.76 -2.74 -7.13
C GLN A 44 -19.87 -2.38 -8.14
N ARG A 45 -20.77 -3.32 -8.48
CA ARG A 45 -21.93 -3.02 -9.35
C ARG A 45 -22.81 -1.92 -8.75
N LYS A 46 -23.18 -2.03 -7.46
CA LYS A 46 -23.99 -1.01 -6.77
C LYS A 46 -23.33 0.38 -6.75
N LEU A 47 -22.00 0.43 -6.62
CA LEU A 47 -21.26 1.70 -6.68
C LEU A 47 -21.33 2.32 -8.08
N ILE A 48 -21.19 1.52 -9.14
CA ILE A 48 -21.33 1.98 -10.53
C ILE A 48 -22.76 2.50 -10.77
N ASP A 49 -23.78 1.72 -10.40
CA ASP A 49 -25.19 2.13 -10.58
C ASP A 49 -25.51 3.45 -9.83
N SER A 50 -24.93 3.63 -8.63
CA SER A 50 -25.07 4.86 -7.85
C SER A 50 -24.38 6.06 -8.50
N LEU A 51 -23.22 5.86 -9.13
CA LEU A 51 -22.52 6.90 -9.87
C LEU A 51 -23.28 7.29 -11.14
N ASP A 52 -23.77 6.31 -11.91
CA ASP A 52 -24.59 6.57 -13.11
C ASP A 52 -25.89 7.29 -12.74
N SER A 53 -26.54 6.91 -11.64
CA SER A 53 -27.74 7.58 -11.13
C SER A 53 -27.48 9.03 -10.71
N ARG A 54 -26.31 9.31 -10.11
CA ARG A 54 -25.90 10.69 -9.77
C ARG A 54 -25.57 11.52 -11.01
N GLN A 55 -24.98 10.91 -12.03
CA GLN A 55 -24.64 11.59 -13.27
C GLN A 55 -25.89 11.90 -14.10
N ALA A 56 -26.88 11.00 -14.14
CA ALA A 56 -28.19 11.23 -14.75
C ALA A 56 -28.96 12.41 -14.11
N ASN A 57 -28.88 12.55 -12.78
CA ASN A 57 -29.49 13.68 -12.06
C ASN A 57 -28.73 15.01 -12.23
N SER A 58 -27.48 14.99 -12.69
CA SER A 58 -26.69 16.20 -12.91
C SER A 58 -26.86 16.81 -14.31
N SER A 59 -27.55 16.11 -15.23
CA SER A 59 -27.80 16.58 -16.60
C SER A 59 -29.17 17.27 -16.80
N GLN A 60 -29.94 17.51 -15.72
CA GLN A 60 -31.22 18.23 -15.78
C GLN A 60 -31.18 19.52 -14.95
N ALA A 61 -30.46 20.54 -15.44
CA ALA A 61 -30.71 21.96 -15.12
C ALA A 61 -29.91 22.88 -16.05
N LEU A 62 -30.49 23.25 -17.20
CA LEU A 62 -30.08 24.40 -18.00
C LEU A 62 -31.33 25.27 -18.23
N PRO A 63 -31.37 26.53 -17.78
CA PRO A 63 -32.32 27.51 -18.31
C PRO A 63 -31.73 28.20 -19.57
N PRO A 64 -32.59 28.73 -20.46
CA PRO A 64 -32.22 29.18 -21.80
C PRO A 64 -31.66 30.62 -21.82
N ALA A 65 -30.90 30.90 -22.88
CA ALA A 65 -30.17 32.13 -23.16
C ALA A 65 -31.03 33.39 -23.42
N LEU A 66 -30.44 34.58 -23.21
CA LEU A 66 -30.44 35.84 -24.01
C LEU A 66 -30.05 37.07 -23.13
N PRO A 67 -29.63 38.24 -23.67
CA PRO A 67 -28.55 38.55 -24.61
C PRO A 67 -27.53 39.57 -24.03
N ALA A 68 -26.48 39.86 -24.80
CA ALA A 68 -25.33 40.72 -24.48
C ALA A 68 -25.68 42.18 -24.14
N ALA A 69 -25.06 42.74 -23.08
CA ALA A 69 -24.77 44.16 -22.95
C ALA A 69 -23.72 44.46 -21.85
N LEU A 70 -22.60 45.08 -22.26
CA LEU A 70 -21.82 46.11 -21.56
C LEU A 70 -21.10 45.77 -20.23
N SER A 71 -19.77 45.64 -20.31
CA SER A 71 -18.83 45.86 -19.18
C SER A 71 -18.74 47.35 -18.83
N PRO A 72 -18.39 47.76 -17.58
CA PRO A 72 -16.97 47.85 -17.17
C PRO A 72 -16.75 47.68 -15.63
N PRO A 73 -15.60 48.04 -15.02
CA PRO A 73 -14.47 47.18 -14.67
C PRO A 73 -14.28 46.97 -13.15
N HIS A 74 -13.34 46.10 -12.77
CA HIS A 74 -12.80 45.88 -11.40
C HIS A 74 -13.71 45.22 -10.37
N ILE A 75 -13.58 43.90 -10.23
CA ILE A 75 -12.83 43.21 -9.14
C ILE A 75 -12.61 41.79 -9.66
N ALA A 76 -11.36 41.37 -9.80
CA ALA A 76 -11.01 40.02 -10.23
C ALA A 76 -11.37 39.04 -9.11
N GLU A 77 -12.60 38.54 -9.15
CA GLU A 77 -13.02 37.34 -8.44
C GLU A 77 -12.17 36.18 -8.96
N PRO A 78 -11.36 35.52 -8.12
CA PRO A 78 -10.57 34.40 -8.59
C PRO A 78 -11.55 33.31 -9.02
N LEU A 79 -11.52 32.99 -10.32
CA LEU A 79 -12.22 31.84 -10.87
C LEU A 79 -12.02 30.64 -9.92
N PRO A 80 -13.04 29.78 -9.71
CA PRO A 80 -12.82 28.49 -9.10
C PRO A 80 -11.73 27.80 -9.91
N GLN A 81 -10.53 27.71 -9.32
CA GLN A 81 -9.42 26.98 -9.89
C GLN A 81 -9.98 25.61 -10.23
N LYS A 82 -10.02 25.32 -11.53
CA LYS A 82 -10.10 23.98 -12.08
C LYS A 82 -9.37 23.08 -11.08
N LEU A 83 -10.09 22.20 -10.36
CA LEU A 83 -9.44 21.20 -9.53
C LEU A 83 -8.51 20.46 -10.49
N GLU A 84 -7.24 20.83 -10.47
CA GLU A 84 -6.19 20.08 -11.12
C GLU A 84 -6.30 18.72 -10.46
N VAL A 85 -6.85 17.76 -11.19
CA VAL A 85 -6.78 16.35 -10.80
C VAL A 85 -5.30 16.16 -10.54
N PRO A 86 -4.86 15.98 -9.28
CA PRO A 86 -3.45 15.98 -8.99
C PRO A 86 -2.88 14.88 -9.86
N ASP A 87 -1.95 15.28 -10.73
CA ASP A 87 -1.28 14.37 -11.63
C ASP A 87 -0.68 13.29 -10.73
N THR A 88 -1.28 12.10 -10.77
CA THR A 88 -1.08 11.04 -9.78
C THR A 88 -0.59 9.82 -10.52
N ALA A 89 0.64 9.43 -10.24
CA ALA A 89 1.28 8.25 -10.80
C ALA A 89 0.95 7.03 -9.94
N ASP A 90 0.55 5.93 -10.59
CA ASP A 90 0.38 4.63 -9.94
C ASP A 90 1.73 3.93 -9.82
N ILE A 91 2.10 3.54 -8.60
CA ILE A 91 3.34 2.82 -8.29
C ILE A 91 3.11 1.31 -8.22
N GLY A 92 1.85 0.87 -8.22
CA GLY A 92 1.45 -0.54 -8.16
C GLY A 92 0.41 -0.81 -7.09
N ASN A 93 -0.41 -1.84 -7.33
CA ASN A 93 -1.47 -2.30 -6.44
C ASN A 93 -2.49 -1.20 -6.04
N GLY A 94 -2.73 -0.23 -6.95
CA GLY A 94 -3.64 0.89 -6.75
C GLY A 94 -3.08 2.03 -5.88
N LEU A 95 -1.79 1.98 -5.53
CA LEU A 95 -1.14 3.00 -4.72
C LEU A 95 -0.66 4.17 -5.59
N ARG A 96 -1.32 5.32 -5.42
CA ARG A 96 -1.02 6.54 -6.18
C ARG A 96 -0.22 7.53 -5.36
N ILE A 97 0.79 8.14 -5.97
CA ILE A 97 1.52 9.30 -5.44
C ILE A 97 1.51 10.44 -6.44
N THR A 98 1.91 11.63 -6.03
CA THR A 98 2.06 12.76 -6.94
C THR A 98 3.12 12.50 -8.01
N THR A 99 2.82 12.83 -9.26
CA THR A 99 3.73 12.63 -10.41
C THR A 99 5.07 13.34 -10.22
N SER A 100 5.06 14.53 -9.61
CA SER A 100 6.28 15.27 -9.28
C SER A 100 7.19 14.52 -8.29
N ALA A 101 6.62 13.93 -7.23
CA ALA A 101 7.36 13.09 -6.30
C ALA A 101 7.87 11.84 -7.00
N TRP A 102 7.05 11.22 -7.85
CA TRP A 102 7.42 10.01 -8.58
C TRP A 102 8.61 10.22 -9.50
N GLN A 103 8.61 11.29 -10.30
CA GLN A 103 9.73 11.65 -11.17
C GLN A 103 11.01 11.86 -10.37
N ARG A 104 10.94 12.63 -9.28
CA ARG A 104 12.08 12.86 -8.39
C ARG A 104 12.62 11.54 -7.81
N ILE A 105 11.73 10.66 -7.37
CA ILE A 105 12.13 9.34 -6.85
C ILE A 105 12.84 8.51 -7.93
N GLN A 106 12.31 8.48 -9.16
CA GLN A 106 12.92 7.73 -10.26
C GLN A 106 14.32 8.20 -10.63
N THR A 107 14.60 9.50 -10.53
CA THR A 107 15.94 10.06 -10.82
C THR A 107 17.02 9.64 -9.82
N ASN A 108 16.67 9.12 -8.64
CA ASN A 108 17.64 8.75 -7.62
C ASN A 108 18.48 7.53 -8.05
N PRO A 109 19.81 7.64 -8.23
CA PRO A 109 20.63 6.52 -8.69
C PRO A 109 20.80 5.44 -7.61
N LYS A 110 20.79 5.84 -6.34
CA LYS A 110 20.97 4.96 -5.16
C LYS A 110 19.64 4.35 -4.72
N ASP A 111 19.64 3.04 -4.49
CA ASP A 111 18.45 2.30 -4.03
C ASP A 111 17.98 2.72 -2.64
N SER A 112 18.92 3.07 -1.75
CA SER A 112 18.59 3.55 -0.41
C SER A 112 17.78 4.84 -0.45
N LEU A 113 18.19 5.82 -1.27
CA LEU A 113 17.48 7.09 -1.44
C LEU A 113 16.12 6.89 -2.09
N PHE A 114 16.05 6.02 -3.11
CA PHE A 114 14.79 5.68 -3.74
C PHE A 114 13.76 5.12 -2.76
N VAL A 115 14.13 4.10 -1.97
CA VAL A 115 13.21 3.49 -1.01
C VAL A 115 12.82 4.50 0.09
N LYS A 116 13.78 5.30 0.58
CA LYS A 116 13.54 6.31 1.62
C LYS A 116 12.60 7.42 1.15
N ASP A 117 12.77 7.90 -0.07
CA ASP A 117 11.91 8.94 -0.66
C ASP A 117 10.53 8.39 -1.02
N LEU A 118 10.48 7.16 -1.53
CA LEU A 118 9.23 6.45 -1.80
C LEU A 118 8.40 6.27 -0.53
N MET A 119 9.03 5.93 0.60
CA MET A 119 8.33 5.88 1.89
C MET A 119 7.70 7.22 2.28
N THR A 120 8.41 8.34 2.11
CA THR A 120 7.87 9.66 2.43
C THR A 120 6.81 10.16 1.45
N ALA A 121 6.74 9.59 0.25
CA ALA A 121 5.68 9.86 -0.71
C ALA A 121 4.41 9.05 -0.42
N VAL A 122 4.56 7.83 0.12
CA VAL A 122 3.45 6.89 0.39
C VAL A 122 2.82 7.09 1.76
N TRP A 123 3.60 7.49 2.75
CA TRP A 123 3.13 7.80 4.10
C TRP A 123 3.57 9.18 4.51
N SER A 124 2.72 9.87 5.26
CA SER A 124 3.12 11.10 5.90
C SER A 124 4.14 10.84 7.04
N PRO A 125 4.97 11.81 7.40
CA PRO A 125 5.89 11.67 8.54
C PRO A 125 5.18 11.35 9.86
N THR A 126 3.95 11.84 10.05
CA THR A 126 3.13 11.57 11.22
C THR A 126 2.58 10.14 11.23
N GLU A 127 2.23 9.59 10.06
CA GLU A 127 1.82 8.18 9.93
C GLU A 127 2.96 7.19 10.15
N LEU A 128 4.20 7.60 9.89
CA LEU A 128 5.39 6.76 10.10
C LEU A 128 5.87 6.79 11.56
N LEU A 129 5.49 7.82 12.32
CA LEU A 129 5.86 7.95 13.72
C LEU A 129 5.20 6.87 14.57
N GLY A 130 6.00 6.15 15.37
CA GLY A 130 5.47 5.11 16.25
C GLY A 130 5.04 3.83 15.52
N ARG A 131 5.26 3.74 14.20
CA ARG A 131 5.04 2.51 13.43
C ARG A 131 6.33 1.71 13.26
N SER A 132 6.17 0.42 12.98
CA SER A 132 7.27 -0.49 12.68
C SER A 132 6.97 -1.32 11.43
N LEU A 133 8.00 -1.88 10.79
CA LEU A 133 7.79 -2.62 9.54
C LEU A 133 6.87 -3.86 9.70
N GLN A 134 6.99 -4.59 10.81
CA GLN A 134 6.26 -5.85 11.05
C GLN A 134 5.46 -5.87 12.36
N GLY A 135 5.47 -4.81 13.16
CA GLY A 135 4.83 -4.82 14.48
C GLY A 135 5.52 -5.70 15.52
N LYS A 136 6.73 -6.21 15.26
CA LYS A 136 7.44 -7.11 16.18
C LYS A 136 8.03 -6.34 17.36
N HIS A 137 8.03 -6.98 18.53
CA HIS A 137 8.68 -6.44 19.71
C HIS A 137 10.18 -6.25 19.46
N CYS A 138 10.74 -5.13 19.92
CA CYS A 138 12.19 -4.97 19.92
C CYS A 138 12.78 -5.87 21.02
N PRO A 139 13.66 -6.84 20.70
CA PRO A 139 14.26 -7.70 21.72
C PRO A 139 15.14 -6.91 22.71
N ARG A 140 15.70 -5.78 22.26
CA ARG A 140 16.56 -4.90 23.06
C ARG A 140 15.80 -4.07 24.10
N PHE A 141 14.50 -3.87 23.91
CA PHE A 141 13.68 -3.04 24.79
C PHE A 141 12.35 -3.73 25.05
N PRO A 142 12.31 -4.80 25.89
CA PRO A 142 11.12 -5.60 26.17
C PRO A 142 9.99 -4.81 26.88
N ASP A 143 10.31 -3.72 27.57
CA ASP A 143 9.33 -2.93 28.32
C ASP A 143 8.64 -1.83 27.50
N ARG A 144 9.02 -1.64 26.23
CA ARG A 144 8.43 -0.60 25.38
C ARG A 144 7.14 -1.10 24.73
N PRO A 145 6.10 -0.26 24.63
CA PRO A 145 4.88 -0.65 23.94
C PRO A 145 5.16 -1.05 22.49
N ARG A 146 4.45 -2.09 22.03
CA ARG A 146 4.56 -2.59 20.66
C ARG A 146 4.10 -1.50 19.68
N LYS A 147 4.95 -1.19 18.70
CA LYS A 147 4.65 -0.27 17.61
C LYS A 147 3.68 -0.91 16.61
N GLU A 148 2.74 -0.14 16.09
CA GLU A 148 1.79 -0.61 15.07
C GLU A 148 2.54 -0.99 13.78
N PRO A 149 2.18 -2.09 13.09
CA PRO A 149 2.79 -2.43 11.81
C PRO A 149 2.45 -1.41 10.72
N LEU A 150 3.34 -1.24 9.74
CA LEU A 150 3.00 -0.55 8.49
C LEU A 150 1.92 -1.32 7.74
N SER A 151 1.08 -0.59 7.00
CA SER A 151 0.01 -1.16 6.19
C SER A 151 0.58 -2.21 5.21
N PRO A 152 0.28 -3.52 5.39
CA PRO A 152 0.93 -4.59 4.63
C PRO A 152 0.74 -4.46 3.13
N TRP A 153 -0.43 -3.96 2.70
CA TRP A 153 -0.75 -3.75 1.29
C TRP A 153 0.11 -2.65 0.63
N LYS A 154 0.38 -1.54 1.35
CA LYS A 154 1.29 -0.46 0.89
C LYS A 154 2.73 -0.97 0.82
N VAL A 155 3.16 -1.76 1.79
CA VAL A 155 4.49 -2.39 1.79
C VAL A 155 4.64 -3.35 0.60
N SER A 156 3.61 -4.13 0.28
CA SER A 156 3.60 -5.00 -0.90
C SER A 156 3.66 -4.21 -2.21
N ALA A 157 2.95 -3.09 -2.32
CA ALA A 157 3.04 -2.20 -3.49
C ALA A 157 4.47 -1.67 -3.70
N ILE A 158 5.12 -1.20 -2.63
CA ILE A 158 6.52 -0.74 -2.67
C ILE A 158 7.47 -1.88 -3.03
N ARG A 159 7.24 -3.08 -2.50
CA ARG A 159 8.05 -4.26 -2.82
C ARG A 159 8.01 -4.59 -4.30
N GLU A 160 6.81 -4.59 -4.89
CA GLU A 160 6.62 -4.88 -6.31
C GLU A 160 7.26 -3.79 -7.18
N CYS A 161 7.05 -2.52 -6.82
CA CYS A 161 7.71 -1.39 -7.48
C CYS A 161 9.25 -1.52 -7.46
N TYR A 162 9.83 -1.85 -6.31
CA TYR A 162 11.28 -2.01 -6.17
C TYR A 162 11.78 -3.21 -6.97
N LYS A 163 11.03 -4.31 -7.01
CA LYS A 163 11.33 -5.48 -7.84
C LYS A 163 11.37 -5.10 -9.33
N GLN A 164 10.34 -4.44 -9.84
CA GLN A 164 10.29 -3.98 -11.24
C GLN A 164 11.47 -3.05 -11.57
N ARG A 165 11.89 -2.21 -10.62
CA ARG A 165 13.06 -1.36 -10.79
C ARG A 165 14.35 -2.17 -10.93
N LEU A 166 14.54 -3.20 -10.11
CA LEU A 166 15.72 -4.06 -10.16
C LEU A 166 15.77 -4.90 -11.43
N GLU A 167 14.62 -5.39 -11.89
CA GLU A 167 14.48 -6.08 -13.19
C GLU A 167 14.91 -5.16 -14.34
N LYS A 168 14.46 -3.90 -14.34
CA LYS A 168 14.91 -2.89 -15.32
C LYS A 168 16.41 -2.58 -15.25
N LYS A 169 17.04 -2.73 -14.07
CA LYS A 169 18.49 -2.60 -13.89
C LYS A 169 19.26 -3.87 -14.33
N GLY A 170 18.57 -4.93 -14.75
CA GLY A 170 19.18 -6.20 -15.17
C GLY A 170 19.63 -7.07 -14.01
N LEU A 171 19.08 -6.89 -12.80
CA LEU A 171 19.43 -7.74 -11.67
C LEU A 171 18.85 -9.15 -11.85
N VAL A 172 19.69 -10.16 -11.67
CA VAL A 172 19.31 -11.58 -11.77
C VAL A 172 18.29 -11.94 -10.67
N PRO A 173 17.24 -12.71 -10.97
CA PRO A 173 16.19 -13.06 -9.99
C PRO A 173 16.71 -13.81 -8.75
N GLU A 174 17.84 -14.50 -8.82
CA GLU A 174 18.48 -15.15 -7.66
C GLU A 174 19.01 -14.16 -6.62
N MET A 175 19.38 -12.94 -7.03
CA MET A 175 19.84 -11.88 -6.12
C MET A 175 18.68 -11.03 -5.56
N MET A 176 17.48 -11.21 -6.11
CA MET A 176 16.25 -10.53 -5.67
C MET A 176 15.96 -10.66 -4.17
N PRO A 177 16.00 -11.86 -3.54
CA PRO A 177 15.77 -11.96 -2.09
C PRO A 177 16.79 -11.17 -1.25
N GLY A 178 18.04 -11.07 -1.71
CA GLY A 178 19.07 -10.24 -1.07
C GLY A 178 18.74 -8.75 -1.15
N ALA A 179 18.34 -8.29 -2.34
CA ALA A 179 17.93 -6.90 -2.55
C ALA A 179 16.66 -6.54 -1.76
N LEU A 180 15.69 -7.46 -1.64
CA LEU A 180 14.48 -7.26 -0.82
C LEU A 180 14.79 -7.19 0.68
N LYS A 181 15.77 -7.96 1.17
CA LYS A 181 16.26 -7.80 2.55
C LYS A 181 16.88 -6.41 2.74
N GLN A 182 17.63 -5.94 1.76
CA GLN A 182 18.22 -4.60 1.78
C GLN A 182 17.14 -3.49 1.76
N MET A 183 16.08 -3.66 0.97
CA MET A 183 14.90 -2.79 1.01
C MET A 183 14.28 -2.72 2.41
N ASN A 184 14.02 -3.87 3.05
CA ASN A 184 13.48 -3.92 4.41
C ASN A 184 14.39 -3.18 5.41
N ARG A 185 15.71 -3.33 5.26
CA ARG A 185 16.69 -2.58 6.06
C ARG A 185 16.56 -1.08 5.84
N PHE A 186 16.50 -0.60 4.60
CA PHE A 186 16.33 0.84 4.31
C PHE A 186 15.02 1.40 4.88
N MET A 187 13.94 0.61 4.88
CA MET A 187 12.67 1.01 5.48
C MET A 187 12.79 1.17 7.00
N VAL A 188 13.42 0.20 7.68
CA VAL A 188 13.65 0.27 9.14
C VAL A 188 14.57 1.44 9.51
N GLU A 189 15.62 1.68 8.72
CA GLU A 189 16.47 2.86 8.89
C GLU A 189 15.67 4.16 8.77
N LYS A 190 14.81 4.28 7.74
CA LYS A 190 13.97 5.47 7.55
C LYS A 190 13.01 5.72 8.70
N LEU A 191 12.34 4.67 9.20
CA LEU A 191 11.48 4.76 10.38
C LEU A 191 12.26 5.26 11.61
N SER A 192 13.48 4.75 11.79
CA SER A 192 14.37 5.17 12.89
C SER A 192 14.85 6.62 12.73
N ASP A 193 15.13 7.05 11.50
CA ASP A 193 15.55 8.43 11.19
C ASP A 193 14.41 9.41 11.50
N ILE A 194 13.17 9.08 11.10
CA ILE A 194 11.98 9.89 11.40
C ILE A 194 11.80 10.05 12.92
N GLU A 195 11.89 8.96 13.69
CA GLU A 195 11.79 9.04 15.16
C GLU A 195 12.87 9.94 15.78
N ARG A 196 14.10 9.90 15.26
CA ARG A 196 15.18 10.79 15.73
C ARG A 196 14.89 12.24 15.35
N MET A 197 14.41 12.50 14.14
CA MET A 197 14.08 13.84 13.67
C MET A 197 12.92 14.44 14.48
N THR A 198 11.85 13.68 14.72
CA THR A 198 10.72 14.13 15.52
C THR A 198 11.14 14.42 16.96
N LYS A 199 11.92 13.55 17.61
CA LYS A 199 12.42 13.80 18.98
C LYS A 199 13.27 15.07 19.08
N ARG A 200 14.07 15.37 18.06
CA ARG A 200 14.83 16.63 17.99
C ARG A 200 13.88 17.81 17.84
N ALA A 201 12.92 17.74 16.91
CA ALA A 201 11.94 18.81 16.72
C ALA A 201 11.10 19.09 17.99
N THR A 202 10.72 18.06 18.75
CA THR A 202 9.99 18.22 20.02
C THR A 202 10.86 18.80 21.13
N LYS A 203 12.18 18.54 21.13
CA LYS A 203 13.11 19.08 22.13
C LYS A 203 13.41 20.57 21.92
N GLU A 204 13.30 21.03 20.67
CA GLU A 204 13.57 22.42 20.25
C GLU A 204 12.31 23.31 20.35
N LEU A 205 11.16 22.78 20.77
CA LEU A 205 9.99 23.59 21.11
C LEU A 205 10.12 24.07 22.58
N PRO A 206 10.12 25.40 22.83
CA PRO A 206 10.26 25.97 24.17
C PRO A 206 9.06 25.72 25.08
#